data_AF-A0A6C0CLY2-F1
#
_entry.id   AF-A0A6C0CLY2-F1
#
_cell.length_a   1.000
_cell.length_b   1.000
_cell.length_c   1.000
_cell.angle_alpha   90.00
_cell.angle_beta   90.00
_cell.angle_gamma   90.00
#
_symmetry.space_group_name_H-M   'P 1'
#
loop_
_entity.id
_entity.type
_entity.pdbx_description
1 polymer ?
#
loop_
_entity_poly.entity_id
_entity_poly.type
_entity_poly.pdbx_seq_one_letter_code
_entity_poly.pdbx_strand_id
1 'polypeptide(L)'
;MSKVNLTRYLYIFDEVALSFIESILKKSSLNECYFWISELYLSGFHKQTWELLWFIYFDFYFINNPHFTSFLQKKNKDSSFNSILTVVKNMFKLTPSSEIFVTRQYNSQIKKIDFIFRGKKPNWLKNDYPSKYHGLIRFLDKKLFHYAVSSLPDEVDESLWQCIKIYYKVDSNTELMLNEFYDCSYENHIHKIWSIFCLLEFNREFILKKKKMYISISSSELEEINNIHNSPIPLSKYNNPQIYKTLYHKRLFSIPKTISAFYLIREHVENINQLIWHHWEYHAYNTPIWKHRFDKYNITINNEKEKIEFEDDDEMEDFYSQWGYEPDEQSTETIDKRMYEIEKTNWKKWYDNIFKIKSIYELPEEFRFSY
;
A
#
# COMPACT_ATOMS: atom_id res chain seq x y z
N MET A 1 11.02 -15.43 4.04
CA MET A 1 9.58 -15.47 3.72
C MET A 1 8.87 -14.59 4.73
N SER A 2 7.97 -13.72 4.29
CA SER A 2 7.14 -12.93 5.21
C SER A 2 6.22 -13.87 5.99
N LYS A 3 6.20 -13.75 7.32
CA LYS A 3 5.28 -14.49 8.18
C LYS A 3 3.91 -13.81 8.19
N VAL A 4 2.84 -14.58 8.35
CA VAL A 4 1.50 -14.04 8.60
C VAL A 4 1.55 -13.15 9.84
N ASN A 5 1.00 -11.94 9.71
CA ASN A 5 0.85 -11.00 10.81
C ASN A 5 -0.59 -10.48 10.84
N LEU A 6 -1.25 -10.62 11.99
CA LEU A 6 -2.67 -10.31 12.16
C LEU A 6 -2.89 -8.93 12.77
N THR A 7 -3.75 -8.12 12.16
CA THR A 7 -4.11 -6.79 12.65
C THR A 7 -4.97 -6.86 13.94
N ARG A 8 -5.33 -5.71 14.50
CA ARG A 8 -6.16 -5.64 15.72
C ARG A 8 -7.50 -6.37 15.60
N TYR A 9 -8.11 -6.46 14.42
CA TYR A 9 -9.33 -7.24 14.17
C TYR A 9 -9.06 -8.54 13.40
N LEU A 10 -7.84 -9.04 13.53
CA LEU A 10 -7.38 -10.33 13.02
C LEU A 10 -7.60 -10.49 11.51
N TYR A 11 -7.42 -9.40 10.75
CA TYR A 11 -7.19 -9.47 9.30
C TYR A 11 -5.71 -9.72 9.03
N ILE A 12 -5.39 -10.25 7.85
CA ILE A 12 -4.00 -10.40 7.43
C ILE A 12 -3.48 -9.05 6.91
N PHE A 13 -2.31 -8.63 7.39
CA PHE A 13 -1.77 -7.28 7.15
C PHE A 13 -1.70 -6.88 5.66
N ASP A 14 -1.15 -7.73 4.78
CA ASP A 14 -1.01 -7.44 3.35
C ASP A 14 -2.38 -7.32 2.67
N GLU A 15 -3.34 -8.14 3.08
CA GLU A 15 -4.70 -8.08 2.56
C GLU A 15 -5.44 -6.80 2.96
N VAL A 16 -5.19 -6.28 4.18
CA VAL A 16 -5.70 -4.97 4.59
C VAL A 16 -5.09 -3.86 3.73
N ALA A 17 -3.79 -3.91 3.47
CA ALA A 17 -3.12 -2.94 2.59
C ALA A 17 -3.69 -2.97 1.17
N LEU A 18 -3.89 -4.17 0.59
CA LEU A 18 -4.48 -4.35 -0.72
C LEU A 18 -5.95 -3.92 -0.77
N SER A 19 -6.72 -4.15 0.30
CA SER A 19 -8.10 -3.68 0.42
C SER A 19 -8.18 -2.15 0.46
N PHE A 20 -7.23 -1.49 1.13
CA PHE A 20 -7.09 -0.04 1.10
C PHE A 20 -6.77 0.46 -0.32
N ILE A 21 -5.79 -0.16 -1.01
CA ILE A 21 -5.41 0.20 -2.39
C ILE A 21 -6.61 0.07 -3.33
N GLU A 22 -7.34 -1.04 -3.25
CA GLU A 22 -8.49 -1.26 -4.12
C GLU A 22 -9.61 -0.25 -3.86
N SER A 23 -9.96 -0.03 -2.58
CA SER A 23 -11.03 0.91 -2.21
C SER A 23 -10.71 2.36 -2.58
N ILE A 24 -9.46 2.81 -2.40
CA ILE A 24 -9.06 4.19 -2.74
C ILE A 24 -9.01 4.43 -4.26
N LEU A 25 -8.61 3.41 -5.04
CA LEU A 25 -8.54 3.51 -6.50
C LEU A 25 -9.92 3.39 -7.16
N LYS A 26 -10.77 2.47 -6.69
CA LYS A 26 -12.17 2.36 -7.17
C LYS A 26 -13.03 3.55 -6.77
N LYS A 27 -12.65 4.23 -5.68
CA LYS A 27 -13.43 5.28 -5.05
C LYS A 27 -14.82 4.78 -4.62
N SER A 28 -14.91 3.54 -4.16
CA SER A 28 -16.18 2.89 -3.81
C SER A 28 -16.86 3.58 -2.63
N SER A 29 -16.11 3.80 -1.55
CA SER A 29 -16.60 4.42 -0.32
C SER A 29 -15.45 5.06 0.45
N LEU A 30 -15.60 6.34 0.83
CA LEU A 30 -14.61 7.01 1.66
C LEU A 30 -14.56 6.38 3.07
N ASN A 31 -15.70 5.92 3.59
CA ASN A 31 -15.76 5.23 4.88
C ASN A 31 -15.00 3.90 4.86
N GLU A 32 -15.04 3.18 3.73
CA GLU A 32 -14.26 1.96 3.55
C GLU A 32 -12.75 2.26 3.50
N CYS A 33 -12.36 3.31 2.77
CA CYS A 33 -10.96 3.76 2.74
C CYS A 33 -10.46 4.13 4.14
N TYR A 34 -11.27 4.87 4.90
CA TYR A 34 -10.97 5.21 6.29
C TYR A 34 -10.87 3.97 7.16
N PHE A 35 -11.78 3.01 7.03
CA PHE A 35 -11.73 1.78 7.80
C PHE A 35 -10.41 1.03 7.58
N TRP A 36 -10.02 0.77 6.33
CA TRP A 36 -8.81 -0.02 6.05
C TRP A 36 -7.53 0.69 6.49
N ILE A 37 -7.38 1.99 6.22
CA ILE A 37 -6.18 2.72 6.68
C ILE A 37 -6.13 2.84 8.20
N SER A 38 -7.30 2.97 8.85
CA SER A 38 -7.40 3.01 10.31
C SER A 38 -7.10 1.67 10.93
N GLU A 39 -7.45 0.57 10.27
CA GLU A 39 -7.10 -0.77 10.74
C GLU A 39 -5.59 -0.95 10.83
N LEU A 40 -4.83 -0.49 9.83
CA LEU A 40 -3.36 -0.50 9.89
C LEU A 40 -2.82 0.44 10.97
N TYR A 41 -3.24 1.71 10.94
CA TYR A 41 -2.69 2.72 11.84
C TYR A 41 -3.00 2.41 13.31
N LEU A 42 -4.24 2.04 13.63
CA LEU A 42 -4.68 1.74 15.00
C LEU A 42 -4.28 0.34 15.47
N SER A 43 -3.78 -0.52 14.58
CA SER A 43 -3.00 -1.71 14.97
C SER A 43 -1.58 -1.34 15.45
N GLY A 44 -1.19 -0.07 15.29
CA GLY A 44 0.10 0.49 15.68
C GLY A 44 1.16 0.46 14.57
N PHE A 45 0.80 0.08 13.34
CA PHE A 45 1.69 0.07 12.18
C PHE A 45 1.91 1.48 11.61
N HIS A 46 2.22 2.46 12.46
CA HIS A 46 2.26 3.87 12.08
C HIS A 46 3.23 4.16 10.94
N LYS A 47 4.46 3.62 11.01
CA LYS A 47 5.48 3.78 9.96
C LYS A 47 5.02 3.15 8.65
N GLN A 48 4.59 1.89 8.69
CA GLN A 48 4.14 1.14 7.52
C GLN A 48 2.90 1.78 6.85
N THR A 49 2.02 2.38 7.64
CA THR A 49 0.86 3.12 7.13
C THR A 49 1.28 4.33 6.29
N TRP A 50 2.27 5.10 6.75
CA TRP A 50 2.80 6.24 5.99
C TRP A 50 3.61 5.80 4.77
N GLU A 51 4.41 4.74 4.90
CA GLU A 51 5.12 4.13 3.77
C GLU A 51 4.15 3.68 2.68
N LEU A 52 3.06 3.03 3.06
CA LEU A 52 1.99 2.62 2.16
C LEU A 52 1.37 3.83 1.44
N LEU A 53 1.03 4.91 2.16
CA LEU A 53 0.48 6.12 1.53
C LEU A 53 1.44 6.77 0.52
N TRP A 54 2.74 6.83 0.82
CA TRP A 54 3.73 7.34 -0.12
C TRP A 54 3.86 6.44 -1.35
N PHE A 55 3.90 5.13 -1.14
CA PHE A 55 4.05 4.17 -2.21
C PHE A 55 2.84 4.21 -3.16
N ILE A 56 1.62 4.23 -2.61
CA ILE A 56 0.37 4.42 -3.38
C ILE A 56 0.38 5.76 -4.10
N TYR A 57 0.83 6.83 -3.43
CA TYR A 57 0.89 8.16 -4.04
C TYR A 57 1.78 8.15 -5.29
N PHE A 58 2.99 7.59 -5.19
CA PHE A 58 3.91 7.55 -6.33
C PHE A 58 3.47 6.57 -7.43
N ASP A 59 2.94 5.39 -7.07
CA ASP A 59 2.45 4.41 -8.05
C ASP A 59 1.25 4.95 -8.84
N PHE A 60 0.32 5.59 -8.14
CA PHE A 60 -1.01 5.83 -8.68
C PHE A 60 -1.43 7.29 -8.79
N TYR A 61 -0.85 8.23 -8.05
CA TYR A 61 -1.40 9.61 -8.01
C TYR A 61 -0.42 10.69 -8.46
N PHE A 62 0.89 10.40 -8.47
CA PHE A 62 1.94 11.39 -8.71
C PHE A 62 1.85 12.01 -10.09
N ILE A 63 1.73 11.23 -11.16
CA ILE A 63 1.69 11.74 -12.55
C ILE A 63 0.65 12.84 -12.68
N ASN A 64 -0.58 12.57 -12.22
CA ASN A 64 -1.70 13.49 -12.37
C ASN A 64 -1.76 14.60 -11.30
N ASN A 65 -1.07 14.42 -10.17
CA ASN A 65 -1.17 15.31 -9.01
C ASN A 65 0.19 15.54 -8.32
N PRO A 66 1.25 15.96 -9.04
CA PRO A 66 2.61 16.03 -8.48
C PRO A 66 2.74 17.08 -7.37
N HIS A 67 1.95 18.16 -7.45
CA HIS A 67 1.89 19.21 -6.43
C HIS A 67 1.35 18.72 -5.07
N PHE A 68 0.68 17.57 -5.02
CA PHE A 68 0.22 16.95 -3.77
C PHE A 68 1.39 16.47 -2.90
N THR A 69 2.58 16.26 -3.46
CA THR A 69 3.80 15.86 -2.74
C THR A 69 4.05 16.75 -1.52
N SER A 70 3.98 18.07 -1.70
CA SER A 70 4.20 19.06 -0.62
C SER A 70 3.16 18.94 0.51
N PHE A 71 1.91 18.65 0.18
CA PHE A 71 0.85 18.44 1.16
C PHE A 71 1.03 17.12 1.91
N LEU A 72 1.29 16.04 1.18
CA LEU A 72 1.55 14.72 1.76
C LEU A 72 2.75 14.77 2.70
N GLN A 73 3.83 15.45 2.29
CA GLN A 73 5.00 15.70 3.11
C GLN A 73 4.66 16.39 4.43
N LYS A 74 3.88 17.47 4.37
CA LYS A 74 3.48 18.23 5.55
C LYS A 74 2.67 17.36 6.51
N LYS A 75 1.77 16.53 5.99
CA LYS A 75 0.92 15.63 6.79
C LYS A 75 1.69 14.45 7.36
N ASN A 76 2.64 13.90 6.61
CA ASN A 76 3.55 12.86 7.12
C ASN A 76 4.38 13.38 8.30
N LYS A 77 4.92 14.61 8.22
CA LYS A 77 5.67 15.23 9.33
C LYS A 77 4.84 15.41 10.60
N ASP A 78 3.55 15.68 10.47
CA ASP A 78 2.62 15.75 11.62
C ASP A 78 2.34 14.36 12.20
N SER A 79 2.36 13.31 11.38
CA SER A 79 2.28 11.90 11.78
C SER A 79 1.03 11.48 12.57
N SER A 80 0.06 12.38 12.74
CA SER A 80 -1.18 12.11 13.48
C SER A 80 -2.19 11.27 12.69
N PHE A 81 -3.09 10.60 13.41
CA PHE A 81 -4.21 9.88 12.81
C PHE A 81 -5.10 10.79 11.95
N ASN A 82 -5.36 12.02 12.42
CA ASN A 82 -6.07 13.05 11.65
C ASN A 82 -5.35 13.35 10.31
N SER A 83 -4.02 13.44 10.35
CA SER A 83 -3.23 13.66 9.13
C SER A 83 -3.34 12.51 8.12
N ILE A 84 -3.37 11.26 8.58
CA ILE A 84 -3.64 10.08 7.74
C ILE A 84 -5.01 10.22 7.06
N LEU A 85 -6.07 10.42 7.84
CA LEU A 85 -7.44 10.52 7.31
C LEU A 85 -7.59 11.71 6.35
N THR A 86 -6.97 12.84 6.68
CA THR A 86 -6.93 14.01 5.80
C THR A 86 -6.25 13.70 4.46
N VAL A 87 -5.15 12.94 4.45
CA VAL A 87 -4.49 12.51 3.20
C VAL A 87 -5.42 11.62 2.39
N VAL A 88 -6.02 10.60 3.00
CA VAL A 88 -6.95 9.67 2.35
C VAL A 88 -8.14 10.42 1.73
N LYS A 89 -8.74 11.37 2.46
CA LYS A 89 -9.84 12.22 1.97
C LYS A 89 -9.50 12.94 0.68
N ASN A 90 -8.27 13.46 0.57
CA ASN A 90 -7.82 14.16 -0.62
C ASN A 90 -7.50 13.17 -1.74
N MET A 91 -6.74 12.10 -1.47
CA MET A 91 -6.41 11.07 -2.46
C MET A 91 -7.66 10.45 -3.10
N PHE A 92 -8.72 10.21 -2.33
CA PHE A 92 -10.01 9.72 -2.83
C PHE A 92 -10.59 10.61 -3.94
N LYS A 93 -10.36 11.93 -3.88
CA LYS A 93 -10.83 12.90 -4.88
C LYS A 93 -9.87 13.04 -6.06
N LEU A 94 -8.58 12.76 -5.88
CA LEU A 94 -7.58 12.90 -6.93
C LEU A 94 -7.76 11.84 -8.03
N THR A 95 -7.31 12.15 -9.25
CA THR A 95 -7.38 11.22 -10.37
C THR A 95 -6.15 10.32 -10.36
N PRO A 96 -6.30 8.98 -10.27
CA PRO A 96 -5.17 8.09 -10.35
C PRO A 96 -4.66 7.89 -11.79
N SER A 97 -3.52 7.24 -11.93
CA SER A 97 -2.76 6.87 -13.12
C SER A 97 -2.18 5.47 -12.87
N SER A 98 -1.82 4.72 -13.90
CA SER A 98 -1.34 3.33 -13.74
C SER A 98 0.06 3.09 -14.27
N GLU A 99 0.64 4.07 -14.96
CA GLU A 99 1.85 3.94 -15.75
C GLU A 99 3.07 3.58 -14.90
N ILE A 100 3.25 4.26 -13.76
CA ILE A 100 4.34 3.98 -12.81
C ILE A 100 4.16 2.59 -12.23
N PHE A 101 2.97 2.28 -11.72
CA PHE A 101 2.66 0.96 -11.16
C PHE A 101 2.97 -0.17 -12.15
N VAL A 102 2.39 -0.14 -13.36
CA VAL A 102 2.56 -1.21 -14.36
C VAL A 102 4.04 -1.41 -14.73
N THR A 103 4.78 -0.32 -14.94
CA THR A 103 6.21 -0.43 -15.28
C THR A 103 7.04 -0.93 -14.11
N ARG A 104 6.76 -0.49 -12.87
CA ARG A 104 7.40 -1.05 -11.67
C ARG A 104 7.13 -2.54 -11.51
N GLN A 105 5.91 -3.00 -11.74
CA GLN A 105 5.54 -4.42 -11.67
C GLN A 105 6.33 -5.25 -12.67
N TYR A 106 6.56 -4.71 -13.88
CA TYR A 106 7.46 -5.33 -14.84
C TYR A 106 8.89 -5.43 -14.30
N ASN A 107 9.43 -4.32 -13.78
CA ASN A 107 10.80 -4.27 -13.28
C ASN A 107 11.05 -5.19 -12.08
N SER A 108 10.07 -5.30 -11.16
CA SER A 108 10.22 -6.09 -9.95
C SER A 108 10.06 -7.59 -10.18
N GLN A 109 9.22 -8.00 -11.13
CA GLN A 109 8.84 -9.40 -11.29
C GLN A 109 9.32 -10.05 -12.60
N ILE A 110 9.43 -9.30 -13.69
CA ILE A 110 9.82 -9.83 -15.01
C ILE A 110 11.28 -9.48 -15.30
N LYS A 111 11.63 -8.20 -15.21
CA LYS A 111 12.99 -7.63 -15.39
C LYS A 111 13.78 -8.14 -16.60
N LYS A 112 13.10 -8.65 -17.62
CA LYS A 112 13.73 -9.21 -18.82
C LYS A 112 13.87 -8.11 -19.86
N ILE A 113 15.02 -8.00 -20.52
CA ILE A 113 15.19 -7.11 -21.67
C ILE A 113 15.54 -7.98 -22.89
N ASP A 114 14.51 -8.36 -23.64
CA ASP A 114 14.63 -9.15 -24.88
C ASP A 114 14.59 -8.30 -26.16
N PHE A 115 14.78 -6.98 -26.02
CA PHE A 115 14.88 -6.04 -27.12
C PHE A 115 16.33 -5.63 -27.39
N ILE A 116 16.81 -5.88 -28.61
CA ILE A 116 18.14 -5.48 -29.07
C ILE A 116 18.02 -4.39 -30.13
N PHE A 117 18.66 -3.26 -29.87
CA PHE A 117 18.78 -2.20 -30.84
C PHE A 117 19.73 -2.59 -31.99
N ARG A 118 19.22 -2.66 -33.22
CA ARG A 118 20.02 -2.92 -34.42
C ARG A 118 20.64 -1.65 -35.00
N GLY A 119 21.78 -1.80 -35.69
CA GLY A 119 22.47 -0.71 -36.38
C GLY A 119 23.43 0.10 -35.51
N LYS A 120 24.03 1.15 -36.10
CA LYS A 120 24.97 2.04 -35.41
C LYS A 120 24.24 2.85 -34.33
N LYS A 121 24.86 3.01 -33.16
CA LYS A 121 24.36 3.94 -32.11
C LYS A 121 24.25 5.36 -32.68
N PRO A 122 23.14 6.07 -32.47
CA PRO A 122 22.98 7.45 -32.91
C PRO A 122 24.05 8.38 -32.32
N ASN A 123 24.48 9.39 -33.09
CA ASN A 123 25.51 10.34 -32.64
C ASN A 123 25.02 11.22 -31.49
N TRP A 124 23.77 11.69 -31.53
CA TRP A 124 23.15 12.47 -30.44
C TRP A 124 23.26 11.75 -29.10
N LEU A 125 23.07 10.42 -29.10
CA LEU A 125 23.16 9.63 -27.87
C LEU A 125 24.58 9.58 -27.31
N LYS A 126 25.59 9.45 -28.19
CA LYS A 126 26.99 9.36 -27.80
C LYS A 126 27.55 10.70 -27.32
N ASN A 127 27.12 11.78 -27.95
CA ASN A 127 27.64 13.12 -27.70
C ASN A 127 27.04 13.72 -26.42
N ASP A 128 25.75 13.47 -26.18
CA ASP A 128 25.01 14.22 -25.17
C ASP A 128 24.81 13.42 -23.86
N TYR A 129 25.02 12.09 -23.87
CA TYR A 129 24.71 11.22 -22.71
C TYR A 129 25.86 10.27 -22.35
N PRO A 130 26.13 10.04 -21.05
CA PRO A 130 27.04 9.01 -20.58
C PRO A 130 26.66 7.61 -21.07
N SER A 131 27.67 6.79 -21.39
CA SER A 131 27.48 5.44 -21.96
C SER A 131 26.61 4.52 -21.09
N LYS A 132 26.68 4.66 -19.75
CA LYS A 132 25.87 3.90 -18.79
C LYS A 132 24.36 4.15 -18.92
N TYR A 133 23.94 5.30 -19.41
CA TYR A 133 22.50 5.63 -19.59
C TYR A 133 22.01 5.46 -21.03
N HIS A 134 22.86 5.00 -21.96
CA HIS A 134 22.46 4.81 -23.36
C HIS A 134 21.28 3.86 -23.51
N GLY A 135 21.19 2.82 -22.68
CA GLY A 135 20.05 1.88 -22.69
C GLY A 135 18.74 2.59 -22.32
N LEU A 136 18.72 3.20 -21.13
CA LEU A 136 17.60 3.97 -20.58
C LEU A 136 17.06 4.99 -21.59
N ILE A 137 17.92 5.89 -22.10
CA ILE A 137 17.51 6.97 -22.99
C ILE A 137 16.96 6.45 -24.32
N ARG A 138 17.53 5.36 -24.86
CA ARG A 138 16.99 4.76 -26.09
C ARG A 138 15.66 4.06 -25.89
N PHE A 139 15.45 3.42 -24.74
CA PHE A 139 14.15 2.80 -24.44
C PHE A 139 13.07 3.87 -24.24
N LEU A 140 13.40 4.99 -23.60
CA LEU A 140 12.51 6.16 -23.52
C LEU A 140 12.17 6.72 -24.90
N ASP A 141 13.16 6.90 -25.78
CA ASP A 141 12.97 7.37 -27.17
C ASP A 141 12.04 6.45 -27.97
N LYS A 142 12.15 5.14 -27.77
CA LYS A 142 11.27 4.14 -28.40
C LYS A 142 9.93 3.91 -27.68
N LYS A 143 9.65 4.65 -26.60
CA LYS A 143 8.44 4.48 -25.78
C LYS A 143 8.29 3.06 -25.21
N LEU A 144 9.42 2.39 -24.96
CA LEU A 144 9.50 1.07 -24.35
C LEU A 144 9.72 1.21 -22.84
N PHE A 145 8.73 1.76 -22.14
CA PHE A 145 8.87 2.20 -20.74
C PHE A 145 9.19 1.07 -19.76
N HIS A 146 8.69 -0.15 -20.02
CA HIS A 146 8.96 -1.34 -19.21
C HIS A 146 10.45 -1.77 -19.27
N TYR A 147 11.12 -1.60 -20.41
CA TYR A 147 12.58 -1.78 -20.48
C TYR A 147 13.35 -0.57 -19.95
N ALA A 148 12.81 0.64 -20.11
CA ALA A 148 13.43 1.86 -19.60
C ALA A 148 13.57 1.81 -18.07
N VAL A 149 12.51 1.48 -17.34
CA VAL A 149 12.56 1.31 -15.87
C VAL A 149 13.54 0.20 -15.46
N SER A 150 13.62 -0.88 -16.24
CA SER A 150 14.54 -1.99 -16.00
C SER A 150 16.00 -1.64 -16.32
N SER A 151 16.23 -0.50 -16.97
CA SER A 151 17.55 0.05 -17.29
C SER A 151 17.96 1.20 -16.37
N LEU A 152 17.18 1.51 -15.33
CA LEU A 152 17.57 2.48 -14.33
C LEU A 152 18.78 1.97 -13.53
N PRO A 153 19.71 2.86 -13.14
CA PRO A 153 20.77 2.50 -12.20
C PRO A 153 20.19 2.21 -10.82
N ASP A 154 20.94 1.47 -9.99
CA ASP A 154 20.57 1.22 -8.58
C ASP A 154 20.68 2.47 -7.70
N GLU A 155 21.49 3.44 -8.11
CA GLU A 155 21.69 4.72 -7.42
C GLU A 155 21.39 5.90 -8.35
N VAL A 156 20.80 6.96 -7.79
CA VAL A 156 20.53 8.21 -8.49
C VAL A 156 21.70 9.16 -8.25
N ASP A 157 22.39 9.54 -9.33
CA ASP A 157 23.49 10.50 -9.29
C ASP A 157 23.19 11.76 -10.12
N GLU A 158 24.06 12.77 -10.00
CA GLU A 158 23.93 14.04 -10.73
C GLU A 158 23.96 13.83 -12.26
N SER A 159 24.65 12.81 -12.74
CA SER A 159 24.75 12.53 -14.17
C SER A 159 23.43 12.00 -14.76
N LEU A 160 22.63 11.25 -13.99
CA LEU A 160 21.27 10.87 -14.36
C LEU A 160 20.34 12.10 -14.40
N TRP A 161 20.44 12.99 -13.42
CA TRP A 161 19.69 14.26 -13.43
C TRP A 161 20.02 15.10 -14.65
N GLN A 162 21.29 15.21 -15.01
CA GLN A 162 21.70 15.91 -16.23
C GLN A 162 21.10 15.27 -17.48
N CYS A 163 20.96 13.93 -17.53
CA CYS A 163 20.31 13.25 -18.64
C CYS A 163 18.81 13.60 -18.73
N ILE A 164 18.10 13.70 -17.61
CA ILE A 164 16.70 14.14 -17.57
C ILE A 164 16.58 15.56 -18.13
N LYS A 165 17.44 16.48 -17.67
CA LYS A 165 17.44 17.88 -18.10
C LYS A 165 17.64 18.02 -19.60
N ILE A 166 18.66 17.34 -20.15
CA ILE A 166 18.97 17.37 -21.58
C ILE A 166 17.84 16.72 -22.39
N TYR A 167 17.41 15.51 -22.02
CA TYR A 167 16.46 14.72 -22.80
C TYR A 167 15.08 15.39 -22.89
N TYR A 168 14.55 15.86 -21.77
CA TYR A 168 13.24 16.52 -21.73
C TYR A 168 13.30 18.03 -21.99
N LYS A 169 14.49 18.62 -22.13
CA LYS A 169 14.69 20.07 -22.26
C LYS A 169 14.04 20.82 -21.09
N VAL A 170 14.43 20.44 -19.88
CA VAL A 170 13.92 21.00 -18.63
C VAL A 170 14.51 22.39 -18.42
N ASP A 171 13.67 23.40 -18.27
CA ASP A 171 14.09 24.75 -17.88
C ASP A 171 14.32 24.87 -16.36
N SER A 172 14.96 25.95 -15.92
CA SER A 172 15.31 26.15 -14.50
C SER A 172 14.11 26.17 -13.55
N ASN A 173 12.94 26.66 -13.97
CA ASN A 173 11.76 26.65 -13.11
C ASN A 173 11.19 25.24 -12.96
N THR A 174 11.14 24.50 -14.06
CA THR A 174 10.72 23.10 -14.05
C THR A 174 11.68 22.25 -13.21
N GLU A 175 12.99 22.48 -13.32
CA GLU A 175 14.01 21.82 -12.51
C GLU A 175 13.79 22.04 -11.00
N LEU A 176 13.52 23.27 -10.57
CA LEU A 176 13.20 23.57 -9.17
C LEU A 176 11.98 22.79 -8.66
N MET A 177 10.93 22.67 -9.49
CA MET A 177 9.74 21.88 -9.13
C MET A 177 10.06 20.39 -9.01
N LEU A 178 10.84 19.84 -9.95
CA LEU A 178 11.22 18.42 -9.93
C LEU A 178 12.07 18.10 -8.70
N ASN A 179 12.98 18.99 -8.32
CA ASN A 179 13.77 18.86 -7.09
C ASN A 179 12.86 18.90 -5.85
N GLU A 180 11.89 19.82 -5.77
CA GLU A 180 10.90 19.84 -4.67
C GLU A 180 10.14 18.51 -4.55
N PHE A 181 9.80 17.88 -5.67
CA PHE A 181 9.12 16.58 -5.67
C PHE A 181 10.04 15.43 -5.25
N TYR A 182 11.30 15.45 -5.70
CA TYR A 182 12.30 14.43 -5.39
C TYR A 182 12.75 14.46 -3.92
N ASP A 183 12.91 15.66 -3.35
CA ASP A 183 13.44 15.88 -2.00
C ASP A 183 12.41 15.64 -0.88
N CYS A 184 11.30 14.97 -1.19
CA CYS A 184 10.36 14.52 -0.18
C CYS A 184 10.90 13.36 0.68
N SER A 185 10.27 13.14 1.82
CA SER A 185 10.60 12.15 2.86
C SER A 185 10.36 10.71 2.43
N TYR A 186 9.96 10.45 1.19
CA TYR A 186 9.84 9.09 0.70
C TYR A 186 11.23 8.53 0.38
N GLU A 187 11.59 7.44 1.04
CA GLU A 187 12.96 6.88 1.03
C GLU A 187 13.32 6.17 -0.29
N ASN A 188 12.33 5.75 -1.09
CA ASN A 188 12.60 5.00 -2.31
C ASN A 188 13.01 5.93 -3.47
N HIS A 189 14.30 6.23 -3.55
CA HIS A 189 14.90 7.11 -4.57
C HIS A 189 14.66 6.63 -6.02
N ILE A 190 14.67 5.33 -6.26
CA ILE A 190 14.42 4.75 -7.59
C ILE A 190 12.96 4.91 -8.01
N HIS A 191 12.03 4.73 -7.07
CA HIS A 191 10.63 5.01 -7.33
C HIS A 191 10.43 6.49 -7.64
N LYS A 192 10.99 7.40 -6.84
CA LYS A 192 10.90 8.86 -7.07
C LYS A 192 11.44 9.27 -8.44
N ILE A 193 12.64 8.81 -8.82
CA ILE A 193 13.25 9.20 -10.09
C ILE A 193 12.46 8.64 -11.29
N TRP A 194 11.98 7.40 -11.18
CA TRP A 194 11.13 6.82 -12.22
C TRP A 194 9.80 7.56 -12.36
N SER A 195 9.19 7.95 -11.25
CA SER A 195 7.99 8.78 -11.25
C SER A 195 8.21 10.13 -11.95
N ILE A 196 9.40 10.73 -11.83
CA ILE A 196 9.78 11.96 -12.57
C ILE A 196 9.87 11.72 -14.08
N PHE A 197 10.50 10.62 -14.52
CA PHE A 197 10.49 10.24 -15.93
C PHE A 197 9.05 10.10 -16.45
N CYS A 198 8.20 9.37 -15.72
CA CYS A 198 6.80 9.20 -16.08
C CYS A 198 6.00 10.52 -16.06
N LEU A 199 6.25 11.42 -15.12
CA LEU A 199 5.59 12.73 -15.06
C LEU A 199 5.90 13.56 -16.32
N LEU A 200 7.18 13.65 -16.69
CA LEU A 200 7.64 14.40 -17.86
C LEU A 200 7.13 13.81 -19.17
N GLU A 201 6.93 12.49 -19.20
CA GLU A 201 6.43 11.76 -20.35
C GLU A 201 4.91 11.85 -20.52
N PHE A 202 4.15 11.62 -19.45
CA PHE A 202 2.70 11.42 -19.51
C PHE A 202 1.87 12.63 -19.08
N ASN A 203 2.45 13.60 -18.38
CA ASN A 203 1.73 14.82 -17.96
C ASN A 203 2.64 16.04 -17.90
N ARG A 204 3.31 16.38 -19.01
CA ARG A 204 4.19 17.56 -19.11
C ARG A 204 3.48 18.89 -18.79
N GLU A 205 2.16 18.93 -18.96
CA GLU A 205 1.32 20.09 -18.62
C GLU A 205 1.22 20.38 -17.12
N PHE A 206 1.80 19.56 -16.24
CA PHE A 206 1.81 19.82 -14.80
C PHE A 206 2.40 21.18 -14.42
N ILE A 207 3.30 21.71 -15.25
CA ILE A 207 3.95 23.01 -15.09
C ILE A 207 2.92 24.15 -15.16
N LEU A 208 1.84 23.97 -15.93
CA LEU A 208 0.77 24.95 -16.10
C LEU A 208 -0.29 24.85 -14.99
N LYS A 209 -0.33 23.73 -14.26
CA LYS A 209 -1.35 23.47 -13.24
C LYS A 209 -1.00 24.17 -11.93
N LYS A 210 -1.93 24.98 -11.43
CA LYS A 210 -1.80 25.63 -10.11
C LYS A 210 -1.93 24.61 -8.98
N LYS A 211 -1.27 24.87 -7.84
CA LYS A 211 -1.43 24.09 -6.61
C LYS A 211 -2.91 24.10 -6.20
N LYS A 212 -3.50 22.90 -6.02
CA LYS A 212 -4.89 22.74 -5.59
C LYS A 212 -5.00 23.04 -4.08
N MET A 213 -6.16 23.52 -3.65
CA MET A 213 -6.49 23.54 -2.23
C MET A 213 -6.92 22.14 -1.78
N TYR A 214 -6.43 21.74 -0.62
CA TYR A 214 -6.72 20.44 -0.01
C TYR A 214 -7.61 20.61 1.21
N ILE A 215 -8.50 19.66 1.43
CA ILE A 215 -9.56 19.75 2.43
C ILE A 215 -9.15 18.88 3.62
N SER A 216 -9.12 19.46 4.82
CA SER A 216 -8.95 18.66 6.04
C SER A 216 -10.19 17.82 6.32
N ILE A 217 -10.02 16.75 7.09
CA ILE A 217 -11.16 16.11 7.73
C ILE A 217 -11.83 17.10 8.71
N SER A 218 -13.16 17.08 8.81
CA SER A 218 -13.91 17.86 9.80
C SER A 218 -13.88 17.18 11.16
N SER A 219 -14.20 17.94 12.22
CA SER A 219 -14.35 17.37 13.56
C SER A 219 -15.46 16.32 13.63
N SER A 220 -16.58 16.55 12.94
CA SER A 220 -17.70 15.59 12.90
C SER A 220 -17.32 14.27 12.24
N GLU A 221 -16.62 14.30 11.10
CA GLU A 221 -16.12 13.09 10.43
C GLU A 221 -15.12 12.34 11.31
N LEU A 222 -14.24 13.08 12.01
CA LEU A 222 -13.27 12.47 12.92
C LEU A 222 -13.95 11.82 14.13
N GLU A 223 -14.98 12.46 14.69
CA GLU A 223 -15.80 11.90 15.78
C GLU A 223 -16.52 10.64 15.34
N GLU A 224 -17.12 10.62 14.14
CA GLU A 224 -17.77 9.43 13.59
C GLU A 224 -16.80 8.25 13.46
N ILE A 225 -15.61 8.48 12.91
CA ILE A 225 -14.57 7.44 12.75
C ILE A 225 -14.07 6.97 14.12
N ASN A 226 -13.81 7.90 15.05
CA ASN A 226 -13.42 7.56 16.40
C ASN A 226 -14.51 6.75 17.12
N ASN A 227 -15.78 7.08 16.93
CA ASN A 227 -16.90 6.34 17.51
C ASN A 227 -16.96 4.92 16.96
N ILE A 228 -16.78 4.72 15.65
CA ILE A 228 -16.74 3.39 15.03
C ILE A 228 -15.66 2.51 15.69
N HIS A 229 -14.46 3.07 15.88
CA HIS A 229 -13.33 2.30 16.39
C HIS A 229 -13.35 2.13 17.91
N ASN A 230 -13.66 3.19 18.66
CA ASN A 230 -13.48 3.23 20.12
C ASN A 230 -14.74 2.88 20.91
N SER A 231 -15.94 2.92 20.31
CA SER A 231 -17.16 2.56 21.05
C SER A 231 -17.09 1.11 21.53
N PRO A 232 -17.49 0.81 22.77
CA PRO A 232 -17.58 -0.58 23.22
C PRO A 232 -18.60 -1.35 22.38
N ILE A 233 -18.43 -2.66 22.29
CA ILE A 233 -19.46 -3.52 21.71
C ILE A 233 -20.70 -3.58 22.63
N PRO A 234 -21.90 -3.83 22.08
CA PRO A 234 -23.10 -3.98 22.89
C PRO A 234 -22.97 -5.06 23.97
N LEU A 235 -23.51 -4.78 25.15
CA LEU A 235 -23.67 -5.79 26.19
C LEU A 235 -24.74 -6.82 25.80
N SER A 236 -24.68 -7.99 26.41
CA SER A 236 -25.75 -8.98 26.29
C SER A 236 -27.09 -8.47 26.83
N LYS A 237 -28.18 -9.19 26.56
CA LYS A 237 -29.51 -8.95 27.17
C LYS A 237 -29.51 -8.93 28.70
N TYR A 238 -28.46 -9.46 29.34
CA TYR A 238 -28.28 -9.51 30.79
C TYR A 238 -27.20 -8.53 31.28
N ASN A 239 -26.81 -7.54 30.48
CA ASN A 239 -25.75 -6.57 30.78
C ASN A 239 -24.34 -7.15 30.99
N ASN A 240 -24.10 -8.39 30.57
CA ASN A 240 -22.75 -8.97 30.59
C ASN A 240 -21.93 -8.52 29.36
N PRO A 241 -20.62 -8.24 29.52
CA PRO A 241 -19.68 -8.07 28.40
C PRO A 241 -19.69 -9.28 27.47
N GLN A 242 -19.44 -9.05 26.17
CA GLN A 242 -19.43 -10.11 25.15
C GLN A 242 -18.19 -10.00 24.26
N ILE A 243 -16.99 -9.94 24.85
CA ILE A 243 -15.74 -9.64 24.12
C ILE A 243 -15.52 -10.57 22.91
N TYR A 244 -15.91 -11.84 23.01
CA TYR A 244 -15.92 -12.79 21.90
C TYR A 244 -16.70 -12.34 20.65
N LYS A 245 -17.66 -11.41 20.77
CA LYS A 245 -18.38 -10.80 19.64
C LYS A 245 -17.69 -9.57 19.03
N THR A 246 -16.47 -9.24 19.46
CA THR A 246 -15.75 -8.06 18.97
C THR A 246 -15.59 -8.11 17.46
N LEU A 247 -15.18 -9.25 16.90
CA LEU A 247 -14.98 -9.39 15.45
C LEU A 247 -16.29 -9.20 14.68
N TYR A 248 -17.39 -9.77 15.16
CA TYR A 248 -18.73 -9.59 14.56
C TYR A 248 -19.12 -8.12 14.44
N HIS A 249 -18.91 -7.34 15.50
CA HIS A 249 -19.28 -5.91 15.52
C HIS A 249 -18.27 -4.99 14.85
N LYS A 250 -16.98 -5.34 14.87
CA LYS A 250 -15.89 -4.43 14.46
C LYS A 250 -15.35 -4.70 13.06
N ARG A 251 -15.56 -5.89 12.50
CA ARG A 251 -15.30 -6.16 11.07
C ARG A 251 -16.43 -5.56 10.23
N LEU A 252 -16.22 -4.34 9.76
CA LEU A 252 -17.21 -3.61 8.97
C LEU A 252 -17.17 -3.94 7.49
N PHE A 253 -15.98 -4.15 6.94
CA PHE A 253 -15.78 -4.42 5.51
C PHE A 253 -15.12 -5.77 5.30
N SER A 254 -15.45 -6.39 4.16
CA SER A 254 -14.88 -7.67 3.75
C SER A 254 -13.67 -7.47 2.85
N ILE A 255 -12.69 -8.38 2.94
CA ILE A 255 -11.56 -8.38 2.01
C ILE A 255 -12.07 -8.58 0.56
N PRO A 256 -11.76 -7.67 -0.39
CA PRO A 256 -12.23 -7.80 -1.76
C PRO A 256 -11.66 -9.03 -2.46
N LYS A 257 -12.50 -9.80 -3.15
CA LYS A 257 -12.06 -11.03 -3.85
C LYS A 257 -11.00 -10.76 -4.93
N THR A 258 -11.03 -9.57 -5.52
CA THR A 258 -10.13 -9.17 -6.60
C THR A 258 -8.68 -8.95 -6.16
N ILE A 259 -8.38 -8.91 -4.86
CA ILE A 259 -6.99 -8.88 -4.38
C ILE A 259 -6.21 -10.17 -4.72
N SER A 260 -6.89 -11.25 -5.10
CA SER A 260 -6.24 -12.48 -5.62
C SER A 260 -5.45 -12.27 -6.92
N ALA A 261 -5.60 -11.11 -7.57
CA ALA A 261 -4.72 -10.65 -8.63
C ALA A 261 -3.31 -10.26 -8.15
N PHE A 262 -3.07 -10.32 -6.83
CA PHE A 262 -1.77 -10.11 -6.20
C PHE A 262 -1.27 -11.42 -5.59
N TYR A 263 0.05 -11.53 -5.39
CA TYR A 263 0.61 -12.56 -4.53
C TYR A 263 0.29 -12.23 -3.07
N LEU A 264 -0.29 -13.19 -2.34
CA LEU A 264 -0.78 -12.99 -0.98
C LEU A 264 0.01 -13.86 0.00
N ILE A 265 0.29 -13.33 1.20
CA ILE A 265 1.08 -14.04 2.21
C ILE A 265 0.44 -15.38 2.57
N ARG A 266 -0.90 -15.42 2.68
CA ARG A 266 -1.65 -16.65 3.01
C ARG A 266 -1.42 -17.82 2.06
N GLU A 267 -0.93 -17.58 0.84
CA GLU A 267 -0.64 -18.67 -0.13
C GLU A 267 0.57 -19.52 0.30
N HIS A 268 1.38 -19.03 1.23
CA HIS A 268 2.49 -19.78 1.82
C HIS A 268 2.08 -20.55 3.08
N VAL A 269 0.79 -20.55 3.42
CA VAL A 269 0.23 -21.23 4.59
C VAL A 269 -0.66 -22.37 4.11
N GLU A 270 -0.43 -23.57 4.64
CA GLU A 270 -1.20 -24.76 4.28
C GLU A 270 -2.69 -24.60 4.60
N ASN A 271 -3.01 -24.15 5.81
CA ASN A 271 -4.38 -23.90 6.24
C ASN A 271 -4.48 -22.61 7.05
N ILE A 272 -4.82 -21.51 6.36
CA ILE A 272 -4.97 -20.20 6.98
C ILE A 272 -6.14 -20.13 7.98
N ASN A 273 -7.17 -20.96 7.82
CA ASN A 273 -8.27 -21.02 8.80
C ASN A 273 -7.78 -21.62 10.11
N GLN A 274 -7.09 -22.77 10.05
CA GLN A 274 -6.53 -23.42 11.23
C GLN A 274 -5.54 -22.53 11.98
N LEU A 275 -4.70 -21.81 11.23
CA LEU A 275 -3.78 -20.81 11.79
C LEU A 275 -4.53 -19.76 12.62
N ILE A 276 -5.58 -19.17 12.05
CA ILE A 276 -6.31 -18.07 12.72
C ILE A 276 -7.25 -18.61 13.81
N TRP A 277 -7.73 -19.84 13.72
CA TRP A 277 -8.60 -20.43 14.73
C TRP A 277 -7.83 -20.82 16.00
N HIS A 278 -6.60 -21.33 15.87
CA HIS A 278 -5.90 -21.96 17.00
C HIS A 278 -4.55 -21.33 17.35
N HIS A 279 -4.06 -20.40 16.53
CA HIS A 279 -2.73 -19.80 16.69
C HIS A 279 -2.75 -18.27 16.50
N TRP A 280 -3.92 -17.63 16.59
CA TRP A 280 -4.03 -16.20 16.30
C TRP A 280 -3.20 -15.35 17.25
N GLU A 281 -3.07 -15.73 18.52
CA GLU A 281 -2.29 -15.01 19.52
C GLU A 281 -0.84 -14.87 19.08
N TYR A 282 -0.25 -15.98 18.62
CA TYR A 282 1.13 -16.02 18.13
C TYR A 282 1.31 -15.18 16.87
N HIS A 283 0.37 -15.27 15.92
CA HIS A 283 0.42 -14.49 14.67
C HIS A 283 0.00 -13.03 14.83
N ALA A 284 -0.65 -12.67 15.92
CA ALA A 284 -0.99 -11.31 16.30
C ALA A 284 0.09 -10.67 17.18
N TYR A 285 0.91 -11.46 17.90
CA TYR A 285 1.86 -10.97 18.90
C TYR A 285 2.79 -9.87 18.37
N ASN A 286 3.26 -9.98 17.12
CA ASN A 286 4.16 -8.98 16.54
C ASN A 286 3.46 -7.70 16.05
N THR A 287 2.13 -7.66 16.10
CA THR A 287 1.37 -6.44 15.85
C THR A 287 1.49 -5.51 17.06
N PRO A 288 1.88 -4.24 16.91
CA PRO A 288 2.24 -3.40 18.05
C PRO A 288 1.17 -3.27 19.14
N ILE A 289 -0.11 -3.15 18.75
CA ILE A 289 -1.19 -3.09 19.75
C ILE A 289 -1.36 -4.40 20.52
N TRP A 290 -1.20 -5.54 19.85
CA TRP A 290 -1.29 -6.86 20.46
C TRP A 290 -0.08 -7.15 21.34
N LYS A 291 1.13 -6.83 20.85
CA LYS A 291 2.36 -6.87 21.64
C LYS A 291 2.20 -6.13 22.95
N HIS A 292 1.71 -4.89 22.90
CA HIS A 292 1.46 -4.08 24.10
C HIS A 292 0.40 -4.68 25.04
N ARG A 293 -0.55 -5.47 24.54
CA ARG A 293 -1.54 -6.17 25.38
C ARG A 293 -0.91 -7.39 26.05
N PHE A 294 -0.20 -8.21 25.29
CA PHE A 294 0.46 -9.41 25.79
C PHE A 294 1.60 -9.10 26.76
N ASP A 295 2.43 -8.08 26.47
CA ASP A 295 3.57 -7.69 27.31
C ASP A 295 3.17 -7.11 28.69
N LYS A 296 1.87 -7.03 29.01
CA LYS A 296 1.37 -6.74 30.36
C LYS A 296 1.37 -7.95 31.30
N TYR A 297 1.48 -9.14 30.73
CA TYR A 297 1.42 -10.43 31.41
C TYR A 297 2.78 -11.12 31.33
N ASN A 298 3.04 -12.09 32.19
CA ASN A 298 4.23 -12.91 32.11
C ASN A 298 4.04 -14.04 31.11
N ILE A 299 4.41 -13.79 29.85
CA ILE A 299 4.22 -14.73 28.75
C ILE A 299 5.52 -15.34 28.22
N THR A 300 5.44 -16.58 27.75
CA THR A 300 6.48 -17.25 26.98
C THR A 300 6.02 -17.48 25.54
N ILE A 301 6.87 -17.16 24.57
CA ILE A 301 6.58 -17.35 23.14
C ILE A 301 7.13 -18.71 22.71
N ASN A 302 6.25 -19.68 22.47
CA ASN A 302 6.62 -21.00 22.00
C ASN A 302 6.61 -21.05 20.46
N ASN A 303 7.78 -20.87 19.84
CA ASN A 303 7.92 -20.87 18.38
C ASN A 303 7.73 -22.26 17.75
N GLU A 304 7.94 -23.35 18.48
CA GLU A 304 7.77 -24.72 17.96
C GLU A 304 6.29 -25.08 17.84
N LYS A 305 5.49 -24.66 18.83
CA LYS A 305 4.03 -24.88 18.85
C LYS A 305 3.22 -23.73 18.26
N GLU A 306 3.89 -22.62 17.93
CA GLU A 306 3.26 -21.36 17.50
C GLU A 306 2.19 -20.89 18.49
N LYS A 307 2.58 -20.73 19.76
CA LYS A 307 1.68 -20.35 20.86
C LYS A 307 2.28 -19.27 21.77
N ILE A 308 1.38 -18.52 22.40
CA ILE A 308 1.68 -17.68 23.55
C ILE A 308 1.23 -18.45 24.79
N GLU A 309 2.15 -18.73 25.71
CA GLU A 309 1.90 -19.45 26.96
C GLU A 309 1.94 -18.44 28.12
N PHE A 310 0.87 -18.33 28.89
CA PHE A 310 0.82 -17.50 30.10
C PHE A 310 1.47 -18.24 31.28
N GLU A 311 1.97 -17.50 32.28
CA GLU A 311 2.58 -18.10 33.48
C GLU A 311 1.56 -18.92 34.28
N ASP A 312 0.34 -18.40 34.43
CA ASP A 312 -0.75 -19.05 35.14
C ASP A 312 -2.13 -18.79 34.50
N ASP A 313 -3.14 -19.51 35.02
CA ASP A 313 -4.51 -19.44 34.54
C ASP A 313 -5.18 -18.08 34.88
N ASP A 314 -4.76 -17.42 35.97
CA ASP A 314 -5.34 -16.13 36.38
C ASP A 314 -4.99 -15.02 35.37
N GLU A 315 -3.73 -14.97 34.93
CA GLU A 315 -3.29 -14.05 33.88
C GLU A 315 -3.97 -14.34 32.53
N MET A 316 -4.10 -15.62 32.20
CA MET A 316 -4.77 -16.07 30.99
C MET A 316 -6.24 -15.61 31.00
N GLU A 317 -6.98 -15.90 32.07
CA GLU A 317 -8.38 -15.51 32.22
C GLU A 317 -8.56 -13.99 32.15
N ASP A 318 -7.71 -13.21 32.80
CA ASP A 318 -7.76 -11.75 32.71
C ASP A 318 -7.55 -11.25 31.27
N PHE A 319 -6.56 -11.80 30.56
CA PHE A 319 -6.33 -11.44 29.16
C PHE A 319 -7.55 -11.75 28.27
N TYR A 320 -8.09 -12.98 28.35
CA TYR A 320 -9.23 -13.38 27.53
C TYR A 320 -10.52 -12.62 27.91
N SER A 321 -10.67 -12.22 29.18
CA SER A 321 -11.80 -11.38 29.61
C SER A 321 -11.84 -10.01 28.92
N GLN A 322 -10.69 -9.51 28.45
CA GLN A 322 -10.54 -8.21 27.80
C GLN A 322 -10.36 -8.30 26.27
N TRP A 323 -9.68 -9.35 25.79
CA TRP A 323 -9.31 -9.50 24.37
C TRP A 323 -9.52 -10.89 23.77
N GLY A 324 -10.27 -11.77 24.44
CA GLY A 324 -10.63 -13.08 23.92
C GLY A 324 -11.64 -12.96 22.77
N TYR A 325 -11.15 -12.97 21.54
CA TYR A 325 -11.97 -12.77 20.34
C TYR A 325 -12.55 -14.05 19.74
N GLU A 326 -12.13 -15.23 20.23
CA GLU A 326 -12.67 -16.55 19.86
C GLU A 326 -12.92 -16.70 18.34
N PRO A 327 -11.86 -16.64 17.51
CA PRO A 327 -12.00 -16.59 16.06
C PRO A 327 -12.62 -17.87 15.45
N ASP A 328 -12.57 -18.99 16.15
CA ASP A 328 -13.14 -20.30 15.78
C ASP A 328 -14.64 -20.42 16.10
N GLU A 329 -15.15 -19.64 17.05
CA GLU A 329 -16.57 -19.61 17.42
C GLU A 329 -17.40 -18.57 16.62
N GLN A 330 -16.76 -17.85 15.70
CA GLN A 330 -17.43 -16.80 14.91
C GLN A 330 -18.40 -17.38 13.87
N SER A 331 -19.45 -16.62 13.56
CA SER A 331 -20.37 -16.97 12.46
C SER A 331 -19.66 -16.97 11.11
N THR A 332 -20.17 -17.77 10.16
CA THR A 332 -19.65 -17.80 8.77
C THR A 332 -19.57 -16.41 8.16
N GLU A 333 -20.58 -15.56 8.36
CA GLU A 333 -20.57 -14.17 7.87
C GLU A 333 -19.36 -13.37 8.39
N THR A 334 -18.99 -13.55 9.66
CA THR A 334 -17.87 -12.83 10.29
C THR A 334 -16.51 -13.36 9.84
N ILE A 335 -16.43 -14.67 9.61
CA ILE A 335 -15.25 -15.35 9.05
C ILE A 335 -15.05 -14.90 7.60
N ASP A 336 -16.12 -14.88 6.81
CA ASP A 336 -16.14 -14.49 5.40
C ASP A 336 -15.65 -13.04 5.18
N LYS A 337 -15.96 -12.13 6.11
CA LYS A 337 -15.41 -10.77 6.06
C LYS A 337 -13.88 -10.74 6.12
N ARG A 338 -13.26 -11.66 6.86
CA ARG A 338 -11.80 -11.74 7.00
C ARG A 338 -11.14 -12.19 5.71
N MET A 339 -11.74 -13.17 5.04
CA MET A 339 -11.19 -13.82 3.86
C MET A 339 -12.26 -14.75 3.28
N TYR A 340 -12.33 -14.83 1.95
CA TYR A 340 -13.08 -15.88 1.25
C TYR A 340 -12.12 -16.92 0.66
N GLU A 341 -12.59 -18.13 0.40
CA GLU A 341 -11.93 -19.01 -0.57
C GLU A 341 -12.06 -18.36 -1.96
N ILE A 342 -10.93 -17.98 -2.57
CA ILE A 342 -10.95 -17.09 -3.75
C ILE A 342 -10.57 -17.86 -5.01
N GLU A 343 -11.45 -17.80 -6.01
CA GLU A 343 -11.09 -18.16 -7.37
C GLU A 343 -10.07 -17.14 -7.91
N LYS A 344 -8.88 -17.64 -8.29
CA LYS A 344 -7.76 -16.79 -8.72
C LYS A 344 -8.20 -15.85 -9.84
N THR A 345 -8.02 -14.54 -9.60
CA THR A 345 -8.26 -13.50 -10.61
C THR A 345 -6.93 -13.10 -11.25
N ASN A 346 -6.89 -12.88 -12.57
CA ASN A 346 -5.68 -12.39 -13.24
C ASN A 346 -5.50 -10.87 -13.09
N TRP A 347 -4.27 -10.39 -13.34
CA TRP A 347 -3.95 -8.97 -13.27
C TRP A 347 -4.87 -8.09 -14.12
N LYS A 348 -5.28 -8.59 -15.30
CA LYS A 348 -6.03 -7.84 -16.31
C LYS A 348 -7.43 -7.52 -15.83
N LYS A 349 -8.13 -8.50 -15.25
CA LYS A 349 -9.46 -8.30 -14.68
C LYS A 349 -9.44 -7.32 -13.50
N TRP A 350 -8.40 -7.36 -12.65
CA TRP A 350 -8.22 -6.33 -11.62
C TRP A 350 -7.97 -4.96 -12.27
N TYR A 351 -7.03 -4.89 -13.20
CA TYR A 351 -6.63 -3.65 -13.86
C TYR A 351 -7.81 -2.97 -14.58
N ASP A 352 -8.57 -3.70 -15.40
CA ASP A 352 -9.71 -3.16 -16.16
C ASP A 352 -10.86 -2.71 -15.26
N ASN A 353 -11.00 -3.32 -14.07
CA ASN A 353 -11.98 -2.93 -13.06
C ASN A 353 -11.61 -1.60 -12.38
N ILE A 354 -10.31 -1.29 -12.26
CA ILE A 354 -9.81 -0.05 -11.68
C ILE A 354 -9.66 1.05 -12.73
N PHE A 355 -8.93 0.73 -13.80
CA PHE A 355 -8.50 1.66 -14.83
C PHE A 355 -9.31 1.39 -16.10
N LYS A 356 -10.18 2.34 -16.46
CA LYS A 356 -11.01 2.28 -17.68
C LYS A 356 -10.24 2.63 -18.97
N ILE A 357 -8.92 2.51 -18.94
CA ILE A 357 -8.01 2.85 -20.03
C ILE A 357 -7.08 1.67 -20.28
N LYS A 358 -6.62 1.48 -21.52
CA LYS A 358 -5.70 0.39 -21.84
C LYS A 358 -4.39 0.53 -21.06
N SER A 359 -3.88 -0.58 -20.52
CA SER A 359 -2.55 -0.62 -19.91
C SER A 359 -1.46 -0.23 -20.91
N ILE A 360 -0.45 0.51 -20.44
CA ILE A 360 0.72 0.89 -21.25
C ILE A 360 1.62 -0.30 -21.59
N TYR A 361 1.44 -1.43 -20.91
CA TYR A 361 2.10 -2.69 -21.19
C TYR A 361 1.17 -3.87 -20.91
N GLU A 362 1.12 -4.83 -21.83
CA GLU A 362 0.36 -6.06 -21.66
C GLU A 362 1.22 -7.08 -20.91
N LEU A 363 0.90 -7.33 -19.64
CA LEU A 363 1.57 -8.36 -18.84
C LEU A 363 1.07 -9.76 -19.26
N PRO A 364 1.86 -10.84 -19.03
CA PRO A 364 1.42 -12.21 -19.30
C PRO A 364 0.07 -12.52 -18.67
N GLU A 365 -0.74 -13.39 -19.29
CA GLU A 365 -2.12 -13.65 -18.85
C GLU A 365 -2.20 -14.13 -17.39
N GLU A 366 -1.30 -15.02 -16.99
CA GLU A 366 -1.19 -15.57 -15.63
C GLU A 366 -0.47 -14.64 -14.63
N PHE A 367 -0.09 -13.43 -15.05
CA PHE A 367 0.62 -12.50 -14.19
C PHE A 367 -0.25 -12.08 -13.01
N ARG A 368 0.41 -11.96 -11.85
CA ARG A 368 -0.15 -11.39 -10.62
C ARG A 368 0.76 -10.30 -10.11
N PHE A 369 0.18 -9.25 -9.58
CA PHE A 369 0.91 -8.13 -9.02
C PHE A 369 1.60 -8.52 -7.70
N SER A 370 2.66 -7.81 -7.35
CA SER A 370 3.33 -7.88 -6.06
C SER A 370 3.23 -6.51 -5.41
N TYR A 371 2.80 -6.44 -4.15
CA TYR A 371 2.73 -5.17 -3.43
C TYR A 371 3.40 -5.26 -2.07
#